data_AF-A0AAW1DR01-F1
#
_entry.id   AF-A0AAW1DR01-F1
#
_cell.length_a   1.000
_cell.length_b   1.000
_cell.length_c   1.000
_cell.angle_alpha   90.00
_cell.angle_beta   90.00
_cell.angle_gamma   90.00
#
_symmetry.space_group_name_H-M   'P 1'
#
loop_
_entity.id
_entity.type
_entity.pdbx_description
1 polymer ?
#
loop_
_entity_poly.entity_id
_entity_poly.type
_entity_poly.pdbx_seq_one_letter_code
_entity_poly.pdbx_strand_id
1 'polypeptide(L)'
;MVVDFRRKTTAPQPLRVLGEDVDMVEEYKYLGVSINSRLNWKININAVYKKGMSRLFFLRKLRSFNVCSKMLEMLYHLLWSVHCTSVVCWRSSIGAGDTNRLNKLVKKAGSIVDCKQDNLDTKETIIHIG
;
A
#
# COMPACT_ATOMS: atom_id res chain seq x y z
N MET A 1 -19.80 -1.50 -1.13
CA MET A 1 -19.18 -2.41 -0.14
C MET A 1 -19.68 -2.01 1.23
N VAL A 2 -20.14 -2.97 2.03
CA VAL A 2 -20.54 -2.73 3.43
C VAL A 2 -19.61 -3.55 4.32
N VAL A 3 -19.10 -2.91 5.37
CA VAL A 3 -18.21 -3.55 6.35
C VAL A 3 -18.86 -3.43 7.72
N ASP A 4 -18.96 -4.56 8.42
CA ASP A 4 -19.56 -4.63 9.73
C ASP A 4 -18.48 -4.56 10.82
N PHE A 5 -18.55 -3.52 11.66
CA PHE A 5 -17.58 -3.27 12.75
C PHE A 5 -18.04 -3.82 14.11
N ARG A 6 -19.18 -4.53 14.16
CA ARG A 6 -19.71 -5.08 15.41
C ARG A 6 -18.70 -6.06 16.04
N ARG A 7 -18.35 -5.82 17.30
CA ARG A 7 -17.43 -6.70 18.08
C ARG A 7 -18.08 -8.01 18.52
N LYS A 8 -19.41 -8.06 18.61
CA LYS A 8 -20.16 -9.28 18.90
C LYS A 8 -20.39 -10.02 17.59
N THR A 9 -19.87 -11.24 17.51
CA THR A 9 -20.07 -12.16 16.39
C THR A 9 -21.48 -12.73 16.42
N THR A 10 -22.44 -11.93 15.98
CA THR A 10 -23.75 -12.45 15.54
C THR A 10 -23.62 -12.85 14.08
N ALA A 11 -24.30 -13.91 13.65
CA ALA A 11 -24.35 -14.28 12.24
C ALA A 11 -24.78 -13.05 11.41
N PRO A 12 -24.03 -12.68 10.36
CA PRO A 12 -24.40 -11.55 9.54
C PRO A 12 -25.74 -11.84 8.87
N GLN A 13 -26.69 -10.91 8.96
CA GLN A 13 -27.92 -11.05 8.19
C GLN A 13 -27.66 -10.68 6.73
N PRO A 14 -28.33 -11.35 5.77
CA PRO A 14 -28.24 -11.00 4.36
C PRO A 14 -28.58 -9.51 4.17
N LEU A 15 -27.65 -8.75 3.60
CA LEU A 15 -27.87 -7.34 3.31
C LEU A 15 -28.55 -7.23 1.96
N ARG A 16 -29.67 -6.48 1.89
CA ARG A 16 -30.32 -6.14 0.62
C ARG A 16 -30.00 -4.72 0.22
N VAL A 17 -29.55 -4.53 -1.01
CA VAL A 17 -29.36 -3.20 -1.62
C VAL A 17 -30.23 -3.16 -2.86
N LEU A 18 -31.18 -2.20 -2.91
CA LEU A 18 -32.15 -2.07 -4.00
C LEU A 18 -33.01 -3.34 -4.26
N GLY A 19 -33.27 -4.13 -3.20
CA GLY A 19 -34.05 -5.36 -3.30
C GLY A 19 -33.24 -6.61 -3.63
N GLU A 20 -31.97 -6.46 -4.03
CA GLU A 20 -31.05 -7.55 -4.34
C GLU A 20 -30.21 -7.94 -3.13
N ASP A 21 -30.03 -9.24 -2.90
CA ASP A 21 -29.16 -9.77 -1.85
C ASP A 21 -27.67 -9.51 -2.22
N VAL A 22 -26.91 -8.96 -1.28
CA VAL A 22 -25.48 -8.67 -1.45
C VAL A 22 -24.66 -9.88 -1.02
N ASP A 23 -23.82 -10.37 -1.93
CA ASP A 23 -22.89 -11.46 -1.64
C ASP A 23 -21.93 -11.13 -0.49
N MET A 24 -21.83 -12.07 0.46
CA MET A 24 -20.80 -12.05 1.49
C MET A 24 -19.56 -12.80 1.00
N VAL A 25 -18.44 -12.08 0.96
CA VAL A 25 -17.14 -12.63 0.57
C VAL A 25 -16.11 -12.43 1.69
N GLU A 26 -15.22 -13.41 1.87
CA GLU A 26 -14.15 -13.32 2.86
C GLU A 26 -13.02 -12.37 2.44
N GLU A 27 -12.78 -12.25 1.13
CA GLU A 27 -11.78 -11.37 0.55
C GLU A 27 -12.36 -10.69 -0.71
N TYR A 28 -12.09 -9.41 -0.84
CA TYR A 28 -12.47 -8.61 -2.00
C TYR A 28 -11.30 -7.72 -2.42
N LYS A 29 -11.06 -7.61 -3.73
CA LYS A 29 -10.01 -6.75 -4.27
C LYS A 29 -10.62 -5.51 -4.89
N TYR A 30 -10.37 -4.36 -4.28
CA TYR A 30 -10.87 -3.07 -4.76
C TYR A 30 -9.71 -2.16 -5.15
N LEU A 31 -9.66 -1.72 -6.42
CA LEU A 31 -8.62 -0.83 -6.95
C LEU A 31 -7.18 -1.30 -6.65
N GLY A 32 -6.97 -2.61 -6.57
CA GLY A 32 -5.67 -3.20 -6.26
C GLY A 32 -5.37 -3.41 -4.77
N VAL A 33 -6.27 -3.01 -3.87
CA VAL A 33 -6.19 -3.26 -2.43
C VAL A 33 -6.96 -4.53 -2.06
N SER A 34 -6.30 -5.49 -1.41
CA SER A 34 -6.97 -6.66 -0.84
C SER A 34 -7.62 -6.28 0.50
N ILE A 35 -8.94 -6.40 0.58
CA ILE A 35 -9.74 -6.13 1.77
C ILE A 35 -10.35 -7.47 2.19
N ASN A 36 -10.06 -7.94 3.40
CA ASN A 36 -10.71 -9.13 3.93
C ASN A 36 -11.78 -8.77 4.98
N SER A 37 -12.64 -9.74 5.29
CA SER A 37 -13.75 -9.61 6.23
C SER A 37 -13.33 -9.20 7.65
N ARG A 38 -12.06 -9.44 8.02
CA ARG A 38 -11.48 -9.07 9.32
C ARG A 38 -10.71 -7.75 9.28
N LEU A 39 -10.70 -7.05 8.15
CA LEU A 39 -9.86 -5.87 7.88
C LEU A 39 -8.38 -6.08 8.26
N ASN A 40 -7.89 -7.31 8.11
CA ASN A 40 -6.48 -7.63 8.27
C ASN A 40 -5.73 -7.31 6.97
N TRP A 41 -4.76 -6.41 7.05
CA TRP A 41 -4.04 -5.92 5.89
C TRP A 41 -2.84 -6.76 5.47
N LYS A 42 -2.56 -7.89 6.12
CA LYS A 42 -1.35 -8.70 5.89
C LYS A 42 -1.19 -9.14 4.43
N ILE A 43 -2.28 -9.55 3.78
CA ILE A 43 -2.27 -9.92 2.34
C ILE A 43 -1.88 -8.71 1.50
N ASN A 44 -2.55 -7.58 1.73
CA ASN A 44 -2.28 -6.33 1.02
C ASN A 44 -0.84 -5.84 1.25
N ILE A 45 -0.36 -5.79 2.49
CA ILE A 45 1.01 -5.41 2.86
C ILE A 45 2.03 -6.31 2.14
N ASN A 46 1.79 -7.62 2.09
CA ASN A 46 2.68 -8.54 1.39
C ASN A 46 2.70 -8.28 -0.12
N ALA A 47 1.54 -7.99 -0.73
CA ALA A 47 1.46 -7.62 -2.13
C ALA A 47 2.21 -6.31 -2.43
N VAL A 48 1.99 -5.28 -1.59
CA VAL A 48 2.69 -3.98 -1.65
C VAL A 48 4.20 -4.18 -1.53
N TYR A 49 4.65 -4.99 -0.57
CA TYR A 49 6.07 -5.27 -0.36
C TYR A 49 6.71 -5.97 -1.57
N LYS A 50 6.04 -6.99 -2.14
CA LYS A 50 6.52 -7.70 -3.34
C LYS A 50 6.62 -6.75 -4.53
N LYS A 51 5.63 -5.88 -4.73
CA LYS A 51 5.62 -4.86 -5.78
C LYS A 51 6.74 -3.83 -5.57
N GLY A 52 6.96 -3.39 -4.33
CA GLY A 52 8.08 -2.53 -3.95
C GLY A 52 9.45 -3.16 -4.24
N MET A 53 9.63 -4.44 -3.91
CA MET A 53 10.86 -5.18 -4.24
C MET A 53 11.12 -5.28 -5.75
N SER A 54 10.08 -5.56 -6.55
CA SER A 54 10.18 -5.57 -8.01
C SER A 54 10.61 -4.19 -8.57
N ARG A 55 10.04 -3.11 -8.05
CA ARG A 55 10.42 -1.74 -8.42
C ARG A 55 11.85 -1.40 -8.02
N LEU A 56 12.29 -1.81 -6.82
CA LEU A 56 13.68 -1.65 -6.41
C LEU A 56 14.64 -2.39 -7.33
N PHE A 57 14.28 -3.62 -7.73
CA PHE A 57 15.09 -4.38 -8.69
C PHE A 57 15.21 -3.65 -10.02
N PHE A 58 14.10 -3.13 -10.54
CA PHE A 58 14.08 -2.33 -11.76
C PHE A 58 14.94 -1.06 -11.65
N LEU A 59 14.84 -0.32 -10.53
CA LEU A 59 15.67 0.87 -10.30
C LEU A 59 17.17 0.54 -10.24
N ARG A 60 17.55 -0.59 -9.61
CA ARG A 60 18.95 -1.06 -9.63
C ARG A 60 19.42 -1.37 -11.05
N LYS A 61 18.57 -2.00 -11.86
CA LYS A 61 18.87 -2.31 -13.26
C LYS A 61 19.10 -1.02 -14.07
N LEU A 62 18.23 -0.02 -13.91
CA LEU A 62 18.39 1.27 -14.58
C LEU A 62 19.66 2.00 -14.14
N ARG A 63 19.97 1.99 -12.83
CA ARG A 63 21.23 2.55 -12.32
C ARG A 63 22.46 1.88 -12.94
N SER A 64 22.41 0.56 -13.16
CA SER A 64 23.51 -0.17 -13.81
C SER A 64 23.73 0.21 -15.29
N PHE A 65 22.74 0.83 -15.94
CA PHE A 65 22.86 1.41 -17.28
C PHE A 65 23.29 2.88 -17.26
N ASN A 66 23.78 3.39 -16.11
CA ASN A 66 24.21 4.78 -15.93
C ASN A 66 23.10 5.82 -16.20
N VAL A 67 21.83 5.44 -16.00
CA VAL A 67 20.72 6.41 -15.98
C VAL A 67 20.98 7.41 -14.86
N CYS A 68 20.88 8.72 -15.18
CA CYS A 68 21.18 9.77 -14.21
C CYS A 68 20.19 9.75 -13.04
N SER A 69 20.68 10.16 -11.86
CA SER A 69 19.91 10.20 -10.61
C SER A 69 18.57 10.94 -10.77
N LYS A 70 18.53 12.04 -11.54
CA LYS A 70 17.30 12.81 -11.76
C LYS A 70 16.19 12.02 -12.46
N MET A 71 16.55 11.20 -13.45
CA MET A 71 15.58 10.36 -14.15
C MET A 71 15.11 9.19 -13.29
N LEU A 72 16.01 8.60 -12.48
CA LEU A 72 15.64 7.59 -11.48
C LEU A 72 14.70 8.15 -10.42
N GLU A 73 14.90 9.40 -10.00
CA GLU A 73 14.06 10.12 -9.05
C GLU A 73 12.64 10.28 -9.59
N MET A 74 12.49 10.80 -10.82
CA MET A 74 11.18 10.94 -11.45
C MET A 74 10.44 9.59 -11.56
N LEU A 75 11.15 8.54 -11.97
CA LEU A 75 10.59 7.19 -12.07
C LEU A 75 10.17 6.65 -10.69
N TYR A 76 10.96 6.89 -9.65
CA TYR A 76 10.62 6.49 -8.29
C TYR A 76 9.35 7.21 -7.79
N HIS A 77 9.26 8.53 -7.94
CA HIS A 77 8.09 9.29 -7.49
C HIS A 77 6.81 8.89 -8.22
N LEU A 78 6.86 8.64 -9.53
CA LEU A 78 5.71 8.16 -10.30
C LEU A 78 5.22 6.78 -9.79
N LEU A 79 6.16 5.90 -9.45
CA LEU A 79 5.81 4.58 -8.92
C LEU A 79 5.29 4.66 -7.48
N TRP A 80 5.85 5.56 -6.67
CA TRP A 80 5.51 5.74 -5.26
C TRP A 80 4.14 6.38 -5.07
N SER A 81 3.81 7.42 -5.84
CA SER A 81 2.53 8.16 -5.74
C SER A 81 1.31 7.26 -5.89
N VAL A 82 1.34 6.30 -6.83
CA VAL A 82 0.29 5.29 -7.03
C VAL A 82 0.12 4.38 -5.83
N HIS A 83 1.17 4.16 -5.03
CA HIS A 83 1.04 3.38 -3.80
C HIS A 83 0.49 4.21 -2.65
N CYS A 84 0.92 5.47 -2.51
CA CYS A 84 0.48 6.38 -1.44
C CYS A 84 -1.03 6.59 -1.39
N THR A 85 -1.72 6.65 -2.53
CA THR A 85 -3.19 6.80 -2.58
C THR A 85 -3.93 5.68 -1.83
N SER A 86 -3.38 4.46 -1.85
CA SER A 86 -3.95 3.33 -1.11
C SER A 86 -3.47 3.25 0.34
N VAL A 87 -2.28 3.78 0.65
CA VAL A 87 -1.64 3.69 1.98
C VAL A 87 -2.51 4.32 3.06
N VAL A 88 -3.22 5.41 2.76
CA VAL A 88 -4.14 6.08 3.70
C VAL A 88 -5.17 5.11 4.29
N CYS A 89 -5.64 4.13 3.50
CA CYS A 89 -6.70 3.21 3.91
C CYS A 89 -6.22 2.13 4.89
N TRP A 90 -4.94 1.76 4.88
CA TRP A 90 -4.44 0.62 5.66
C TRP A 90 -3.27 0.94 6.59
N ARG A 91 -2.65 2.13 6.48
CA ARG A 91 -1.49 2.55 7.28
C ARG A 91 -1.74 2.51 8.79
N SER A 92 -2.90 2.97 9.25
CA SER A 92 -3.21 3.04 10.69
C SER A 92 -3.36 1.65 11.34
N SER A 93 -3.52 0.61 10.53
CA SER A 93 -3.84 -0.73 10.99
C SER A 93 -2.72 -1.75 10.69
N ILE A 94 -1.51 -1.28 10.37
CA ILE A 94 -0.33 -2.15 10.20
C ILE A 94 0.44 -2.30 11.52
N GLY A 95 1.04 -3.47 11.73
CA GLY A 95 1.92 -3.71 12.87
C GLY A 95 3.33 -3.12 12.66
N ALA A 96 4.01 -2.79 13.75
CA ALA A 96 5.34 -2.16 13.73
C ALA A 96 6.39 -2.94 12.90
N GLY A 97 6.32 -4.27 12.90
CA GLY A 97 7.21 -5.11 12.08
C GLY A 97 7.05 -4.86 10.58
N ASP A 98 5.81 -4.76 10.11
CA ASP A 98 5.51 -4.49 8.71
C ASP A 98 5.83 -3.04 8.33
N THR A 99 5.58 -2.08 9.24
CA THR A 99 6.03 -0.68 9.06
C THR A 99 7.52 -0.61 8.84
N ASN A 100 8.32 -1.24 9.72
CA ASN A 100 9.78 -1.26 9.61
C ASN A 100 10.23 -1.93 8.29
N ARG A 101 9.55 -3.01 7.90
CA ARG A 101 9.83 -3.74 6.66
C ARG A 101 9.62 -2.86 5.42
N LEU A 102 8.54 -2.10 5.38
CA LEU A 102 8.27 -1.17 4.29
C LEU A 102 9.19 0.06 4.32
N ASN A 103 9.49 0.61 5.50
CA ASN A 103 10.46 1.71 5.66
C ASN A 103 11.86 1.31 5.14
N LYS A 104 12.28 0.05 5.33
CA LYS A 104 13.52 -0.47 4.73
C LYS A 104 13.50 -0.45 3.20
N LEU A 105 12.34 -0.67 2.55
CA LEU A 105 12.23 -0.54 1.10
C LEU A 105 12.42 0.91 0.66
N VAL A 106 11.79 1.84 1.36
CA VAL A 106 11.89 3.29 1.07
C VAL A 106 13.32 3.77 1.21
N LYS A 107 14.00 3.43 2.32
CA LYS A 107 15.42 3.77 2.52
C LYS A 107 16.32 3.19 1.42
N LYS A 108 16.08 1.95 1.01
CA LYS A 108 16.81 1.32 -0.11
C LYS A 108 16.55 2.03 -1.43
N ALA A 109 15.33 2.51 -1.68
CA ALA A 109 15.02 3.27 -2.88
C ALA A 109 15.77 4.61 -2.89
N GLY A 110 15.75 5.33 -1.77
CA GLY A 110 16.48 6.60 -1.62
C GLY A 110 17.97 6.44 -1.89
N SER A 111 18.58 5.35 -1.42
CA SER A 111 19.98 5.02 -1.69
C SER A 111 20.30 4.72 -3.17
N ILE A 112 19.33 4.27 -3.98
CA ILE A 112 19.56 4.01 -5.42
C ILE A 112 19.42 5.31 -6.23
N VAL A 113 18.50 6.16 -5.79
CA VAL A 113 18.17 7.44 -6.42
C VAL A 113 19.14 8.56 -6.00
N ASP A 114 19.93 8.36 -4.94
CA ASP A 114 20.74 9.40 -4.27
C ASP A 114 19.89 10.55 -3.70
N CYS A 115 18.69 10.23 -3.22
CA CYS A 115 17.75 11.21 -2.64
C CYS A 115 17.19 10.68 -1.30
N LYS A 116 17.08 11.55 -0.28
CA LYS A 116 16.43 11.17 0.98
C LYS A 116 14.93 11.07 0.75
N GLN A 117 14.34 9.94 1.15
CA GLN A 117 12.91 9.67 1.01
C GLN A 117 12.27 9.63 2.39
N ASP A 118 11.05 10.16 2.48
CA ASP A 118 10.29 10.18 3.72
C ASP A 118 9.86 8.77 4.13
N ASN A 119 10.05 8.44 5.40
CA ASN A 119 9.53 7.18 5.92
C ASN A 119 8.00 7.18 5.80
N LEU A 120 7.42 5.99 5.79
CA LEU A 120 5.97 5.86 5.88
C LEU A 120 5.40 6.52 7.13
N ASP A 121 6.20 6.77 8.16
CA ASP A 121 5.80 7.37 9.42
C ASP A 121 5.78 8.91 9.41
N THR A 122 6.40 9.55 8.41
CA THR A 122 6.43 11.01 8.32
C THR A 122 5.00 11.53 8.06
N LYS A 123 4.57 12.57 8.79
CA LYS A 123 3.23 13.16 8.71
C LYS A 123 2.96 13.89 7.37
N GLU A 124 3.93 13.92 6.47
CA GLU A 124 3.95 14.82 5.31
C GLU A 124 3.39 14.25 4.00
N THR A 125 3.03 12.96 3.94
CA THR A 125 2.37 12.41 2.72
C THR A 125 0.98 13.03 2.46
N ILE A 126 0.44 13.82 3.40
CA ILE A 126 -0.85 14.53 3.27
C ILE A 126 -0.66 15.95 2.69
N ILE A 127 0.53 16.55 2.71
CA ILE A 127 0.71 17.98 2.35
C ILE A 127 1.02 18.19 0.85
N HIS A 128 1.28 17.13 0.08
CA HIS A 128 1.56 17.22 -1.36
C HIS A 128 0.45 16.70 -2.28
N ILE A 129 -0.76 16.47 -1.74
CA ILE A 129 -1.97 16.12 -2.51
C ILE A 129 -3.11 17.10 -2.19
N GLY A 130 -2.77 18.36 -1.94
CA GLY A 130 -3.69 19.49 -1.86
C GLY A 130 -3.28 20.55 -2.86
#